data_AF-B6IT46-F1
#
_entry.id   AF-B6IT46-F1
#
_cell.length_a   1.000
_cell.length_b   1.000
_cell.length_c   1.000
_cell.angle_alpha   90.00
_cell.angle_beta   90.00
_cell.angle_gamma   90.00
#
_symmetry.space_group_name_H-M   'P 1'
#
loop_
_entity.id
_entity.type
_entity.pdbx_description
1 polymer ?
#
loop_
_entity_poly.entity_id
_entity_poly.type
_entity_poly.pdbx_seq_one_letter_code
_entity_poly.pdbx_strand_id
1 'polypeptide(L)'
;MLDWVRNRILSFEVLGQRDGRWLLDRVCPTEGAAVARAREMLGDTRWTAAKVVQSRSMLNGFTTQRVVFEETAPPAAERPPAVRSPRGEVAVCASIDDFFGPDSRRLIALTLMEYLTRQQVTPTELLHAWSHVRRLQESSALLMAAIHRVGTAQAKTTGEATRERVNVLNRLVDEAVSRARDFTLERKRLPAFHGHDLDAFAVRLRGLVDPARFDYVLRAQVSAWLADQRSLAGRLEVVLDLAGSAADPESLHLIDGLVADLLSFGEVVQDLFGALPSLGHFLADLADLLNARPDGAARTRDPRLGRIAALLDAGTLPETREVLLARLLKEMAADRPLDKLNAADEPGLLAMVVRRLQRDDGTILGGEAAEKAIAAREVRYRQGLLRAAGLHGIAENLKP
;
A
#
# COMPACT_ATOMS: atom_id res chain seq x y z
N MET A 1 -46.29 -6.34 -26.49
CA MET A 1 -46.98 -7.23 -27.44
C MET A 1 -45.89 -7.94 -28.23
N LEU A 2 -45.78 -9.26 -28.13
CA LEU A 2 -44.70 -10.04 -28.76
C LEU A 2 -44.91 -10.04 -30.28
N ASP A 3 -43.88 -9.72 -31.07
CA ASP A 3 -43.97 -9.73 -32.54
C ASP A 3 -43.99 -11.16 -33.08
N TRP A 4 -45.11 -11.56 -33.66
CA TRP A 4 -45.31 -12.88 -34.26
C TRP A 4 -44.79 -12.89 -35.70
N VAL A 5 -43.55 -13.31 -35.88
CA VAL A 5 -43.03 -13.65 -37.22
C VAL A 5 -42.87 -15.17 -37.32
N ARG A 6 -43.76 -15.82 -38.09
CA ARG A 6 -43.67 -17.24 -38.51
C ARG A 6 -43.52 -18.26 -37.38
N ASN A 7 -44.52 -18.40 -36.48
CA ASN A 7 -44.60 -19.49 -35.49
C ASN A 7 -43.39 -19.62 -34.54
N ARG A 8 -42.81 -18.50 -34.12
CA ARG A 8 -41.63 -18.45 -33.23
C ARG A 8 -41.83 -17.39 -32.16
N ILE A 9 -41.41 -17.68 -30.93
CA ILE A 9 -41.36 -16.70 -29.85
C ILE A 9 -39.95 -16.14 -29.78
N LEU A 10 -39.83 -14.82 -29.98
CA LEU A 10 -38.59 -14.08 -29.80
C LEU A 10 -38.59 -13.43 -28.42
N SER A 11 -37.51 -13.60 -27.68
CA SER A 11 -37.23 -12.84 -26.47
C SER A 11 -35.79 -12.31 -26.50
N PHE A 12 -35.56 -11.19 -25.82
CA PHE A 12 -34.26 -10.53 -25.77
C PHE A 12 -33.82 -10.38 -24.32
N GLU A 13 -32.83 -11.14 -23.90
CA GLU A 13 -32.27 -11.09 -22.55
C GLU A 13 -31.17 -10.02 -22.50
N VAL A 14 -31.32 -9.05 -21.58
CA VAL A 14 -30.31 -8.02 -21.32
C VAL A 14 -29.48 -8.46 -20.13
N LEU A 15 -28.17 -8.61 -20.33
CA LEU A 15 -27.20 -9.03 -19.34
C LEU A 15 -26.19 -7.91 -19.09
N GLY A 16 -25.85 -7.67 -17.83
CA GLY A 16 -24.75 -6.79 -17.42
C GLY A 16 -23.62 -7.59 -16.80
N GLN A 17 -22.38 -7.21 -17.07
CA GLN A 17 -21.21 -7.81 -16.44
C GLN A 17 -20.78 -6.97 -15.23
N ARG A 18 -20.59 -7.62 -14.08
CA ARG A 18 -19.99 -7.02 -12.88
C ARG A 18 -19.07 -8.03 -12.22
N ASP A 19 -17.87 -7.59 -11.83
CA ASP A 19 -16.85 -8.45 -11.21
C ASP A 19 -16.56 -9.73 -12.04
N GLY A 20 -16.54 -9.59 -13.38
CA GLY A 20 -16.33 -10.70 -14.31
C GLY A 20 -17.53 -11.64 -14.52
N ARG A 21 -18.64 -11.45 -13.81
CA ARG A 21 -19.85 -12.29 -13.91
C ARG A 21 -20.96 -11.60 -14.70
N TRP A 22 -21.63 -12.36 -15.56
CA TRP A 22 -22.82 -11.91 -16.29
C TRP A 22 -24.08 -12.11 -15.45
N LEU A 23 -24.84 -11.04 -15.25
CA LEU A 23 -26.09 -11.01 -14.49
C LEU A 23 -27.22 -10.58 -15.41
N LEU A 24 -28.35 -11.29 -15.37
CA LEU A 24 -29.55 -10.91 -16.10
C LEU A 24 -30.17 -9.66 -15.47
N ASP A 25 -30.32 -8.57 -16.22
CA ASP A 25 -31.07 -7.38 -15.81
C ASP A 25 -32.57 -7.60 -16.03
N ARG A 26 -32.95 -7.96 -17.27
CA ARG A 26 -34.34 -8.21 -17.66
C ARG A 26 -34.46 -8.91 -19.01
N VAL A 27 -35.68 -9.35 -19.30
CA VAL A 27 -36.08 -9.84 -20.63
C VAL A 27 -37.01 -8.83 -21.30
N CYS A 28 -36.68 -8.45 -22.53
CA CYS A 28 -37.41 -7.48 -23.34
C CYS A 28 -38.11 -8.17 -24.53
N PRO A 29 -39.27 -7.65 -24.97
CA PRO A 29 -40.03 -8.22 -26.09
C PRO A 29 -39.50 -7.80 -27.47
N THR A 30 -38.70 -6.74 -27.56
CA THR A 30 -38.14 -6.23 -28.82
C THR A 30 -36.65 -5.95 -28.71
N GLU A 31 -35.94 -6.07 -29.83
CA GLU A 31 -34.49 -5.82 -29.90
C GLU A 31 -34.14 -4.38 -29.53
N GLY A 32 -34.89 -3.41 -30.07
CA GLY A 32 -34.65 -1.98 -29.81
C GLY A 32 -34.77 -1.61 -28.33
N ALA A 33 -35.77 -2.15 -27.62
CA ALA A 33 -35.92 -1.92 -26.18
C ALA A 33 -34.79 -2.59 -25.36
N ALA A 34 -34.34 -3.77 -25.79
CA ALA A 34 -33.24 -4.48 -25.15
C ALA A 34 -31.90 -3.75 -25.32
N VAL A 35 -31.61 -3.27 -26.53
CA VAL A 35 -30.39 -2.51 -26.84
C VAL A 35 -30.39 -1.15 -26.15
N ALA A 36 -31.53 -0.44 -26.11
CA ALA A 36 -31.65 0.82 -25.38
C ALA A 36 -31.35 0.65 -23.88
N ARG A 37 -31.90 -0.42 -23.27
CA ARG A 37 -31.60 -0.75 -21.86
C ARG A 37 -30.13 -1.12 -21.65
N ALA A 38 -29.56 -1.93 -22.55
CA ALA A 38 -28.14 -2.30 -22.47
C ALA A 38 -27.23 -1.05 -22.51
N ARG A 39 -27.53 -0.07 -23.37
CA ARG A 39 -26.80 1.21 -23.42
C ARG A 39 -26.98 2.06 -22.17
N GLU A 40 -28.19 2.11 -21.62
CA GLU A 40 -28.45 2.80 -20.34
C GLU A 40 -27.61 2.18 -19.20
N MET A 41 -27.49 0.86 -19.16
CA MET A 41 -26.66 0.16 -18.18
C MET A 41 -25.18 0.55 -18.29
N LEU A 42 -24.67 0.81 -19.48
CA LEU A 42 -23.27 1.24 -19.68
C LEU A 42 -23.00 2.67 -19.18
N GLY A 43 -24.04 3.47 -18.90
CA GLY A 43 -23.91 4.76 -18.24
C GLY A 43 -23.69 4.67 -16.72
N ASP A 44 -23.89 3.49 -16.13
CA ASP A 44 -23.75 3.23 -14.70
C ASP A 44 -22.44 2.51 -14.41
N THR A 45 -21.59 3.14 -13.58
CA THR A 45 -20.24 2.68 -13.22
C THR A 45 -20.17 1.28 -12.59
N ARG A 46 -21.30 0.69 -12.18
CA ARG A 46 -21.33 -0.68 -11.64
C ARG A 46 -21.19 -1.78 -12.70
N TRP A 47 -21.39 -1.46 -13.99
CA TRP A 47 -21.34 -2.44 -15.07
C TRP A 47 -20.07 -2.28 -15.90
N THR A 48 -19.35 -3.38 -16.12
CA THR A 48 -18.14 -3.40 -16.95
C THR A 48 -18.45 -3.69 -18.41
N ALA A 49 -19.57 -4.34 -18.71
CA ALA A 49 -20.06 -4.61 -20.05
C ALA A 49 -21.57 -4.86 -20.04
N ALA A 50 -22.22 -4.74 -21.18
CA ALA A 50 -23.61 -5.08 -21.39
C ALA A 50 -23.77 -5.91 -22.67
N LYS A 51 -24.63 -6.93 -22.63
CA LYS A 51 -24.88 -7.85 -23.73
C LYS A 51 -26.37 -8.13 -23.87
N VAL A 52 -26.85 -8.20 -25.10
CA VAL A 52 -28.22 -8.64 -25.42
C VAL A 52 -28.16 -9.96 -26.16
N VAL A 53 -28.84 -10.96 -25.62
CA VAL A 53 -28.99 -12.28 -26.22
C VAL A 53 -30.42 -12.44 -26.73
N GLN A 54 -30.56 -12.61 -28.04
CA GLN A 54 -31.82 -13.00 -28.66
C GLN A 54 -32.00 -14.50 -28.49
N SER A 55 -33.10 -14.91 -27.87
CA SER A 55 -33.57 -16.28 -27.81
C SER A 55 -34.72 -16.48 -28.79
N ARG A 56 -34.64 -17.54 -29.60
CA ARG A 56 -35.68 -17.94 -30.55
C ARG A 56 -36.20 -19.32 -30.14
N SER A 57 -37.41 -19.37 -29.63
CA SER A 57 -38.07 -20.61 -29.20
C SER A 57 -39.07 -21.08 -30.26
N MET A 58 -38.92 -22.32 -30.71
CA MET A 58 -39.87 -23.00 -31.60
C MET A 58 -40.97 -23.69 -30.78
N LEU A 59 -42.12 -23.97 -31.40
CA LEU A 59 -43.25 -24.67 -30.74
C LEU A 59 -42.92 -26.08 -30.24
N ASN A 60 -41.85 -26.70 -30.75
CA ASN A 60 -41.35 -28.01 -30.32
C ASN A 60 -40.37 -27.94 -29.12
N GLY A 61 -40.21 -26.76 -28.50
CA GLY A 61 -39.32 -26.55 -27.35
C GLY A 61 -37.85 -26.31 -27.71
N PHE A 62 -37.47 -26.41 -28.99
CA PHE A 62 -36.10 -26.13 -29.40
C PHE A 62 -35.83 -24.62 -29.38
N THR A 63 -34.75 -24.22 -28.69
CA THR A 63 -34.36 -22.82 -28.50
C THR A 63 -32.99 -22.57 -29.09
N THR A 64 -32.87 -21.50 -29.90
CA THR A 64 -31.57 -21.03 -30.43
C THR A 64 -31.27 -19.64 -29.90
N GLN A 65 -30.02 -19.41 -29.48
CA GLN A 65 -29.57 -18.14 -28.94
C GLN A 65 -28.54 -17.46 -29.85
N ARG A 66 -28.63 -16.14 -29.97
CA ARG A 66 -27.66 -15.31 -30.70
C ARG A 66 -27.42 -14.01 -29.94
N VAL A 67 -26.15 -13.60 -29.81
CA VAL A 67 -25.80 -12.27 -29.31
C VAL A 67 -26.10 -11.24 -30.40
N VAL A 68 -26.90 -10.23 -30.07
CA VAL A 68 -27.31 -9.15 -31.00
C VAL A 68 -26.66 -7.81 -30.65
N PHE A 69 -26.21 -7.63 -29.41
CA PHE A 69 -25.46 -6.47 -28.95
C PHE A 69 -24.49 -6.90 -27.86
N GLU A 70 -23.25 -6.43 -27.91
CA GLU A 70 -22.28 -6.58 -26.84
C GLU A 70 -21.36 -5.37 -26.88
N GLU A 71 -21.26 -4.67 -25.76
CA GLU A 71 -20.44 -3.47 -25.63
C GLU A 71 -19.83 -3.44 -24.23
N THR A 72 -18.54 -3.11 -24.17
CA THR A 72 -17.82 -2.92 -22.90
C THR A 72 -18.01 -1.47 -22.48
N ALA A 73 -18.27 -1.23 -21.20
CA ALA A 73 -18.35 0.14 -20.69
C ALA A 73 -17.01 0.82 -20.91
N PRO A 74 -16.98 2.12 -21.28
CA PRO A 74 -15.74 2.86 -21.24
C PRO A 74 -15.15 2.72 -19.83
N PRO A 75 -13.83 2.51 -19.69
CA PRO A 75 -13.21 2.37 -18.38
C PRO A 75 -13.62 3.59 -17.56
N ALA A 76 -14.23 3.35 -16.39
CA ALA A 76 -14.62 4.43 -15.51
C ALA A 76 -13.41 5.35 -15.30
N ALA A 77 -13.61 6.67 -15.42
CA ALA A 77 -12.54 7.62 -15.20
C ALA A 77 -11.88 7.31 -13.85
N GLU A 78 -10.61 6.95 -13.89
CA GLU A 78 -9.92 6.50 -12.70
C GLU A 78 -9.91 7.66 -11.69
N ARG A 79 -10.57 7.44 -10.54
CA ARG A 79 -10.65 8.49 -9.51
C ARG A 79 -9.23 8.93 -9.15
N PRO A 80 -8.95 10.24 -8.99
CA PRO A 80 -7.63 10.69 -8.57
C PRO A 80 -7.22 10.02 -7.24
N PRO A 81 -5.94 9.71 -7.04
CA PRO A 81 -5.46 9.08 -5.81
C PRO A 81 -5.79 9.96 -4.60
N ALA A 82 -6.26 9.37 -3.51
CA ALA A 82 -6.56 10.12 -2.31
C ALA A 82 -5.29 10.39 -1.52
N VAL A 83 -5.18 11.63 -1.02
CA VAL A 83 -4.20 11.99 0.00
C VAL A 83 -4.73 11.51 1.36
N ARG A 84 -3.86 11.07 2.25
CA ARG A 84 -4.19 10.72 3.65
C ARG A 84 -3.75 11.83 4.60
N SER A 85 -4.44 11.99 5.72
CA SER A 85 -4.04 12.94 6.76
C SER A 85 -3.23 12.20 7.83
N PRO A 86 -2.00 12.66 8.14
CA PRO A 86 -1.28 12.17 9.31
C PRO A 86 -2.09 12.37 10.60
N ARG A 87 -1.89 11.47 11.57
CA ARG A 87 -2.56 11.50 12.88
C ARG A 87 -1.51 11.55 13.98
N GLY A 88 -1.81 12.25 15.07
CA GLY A 88 -0.87 12.44 16.18
C GLY A 88 0.22 13.46 15.86
N GLU A 89 1.24 13.46 16.70
CA GLU A 89 2.46 14.23 16.49
C GLU A 89 3.22 13.68 15.28
N VAL A 90 3.77 14.58 14.48
CA VAL A 90 4.50 14.23 13.26
C VAL A 90 5.85 14.94 13.24
N ALA A 91 6.85 14.26 12.70
CA ALA A 91 8.16 14.85 12.48
C ALA A 91 8.09 16.12 11.62
N VAL A 92 8.94 17.09 11.94
CA VAL A 92 8.95 18.42 11.34
C VAL A 92 10.19 18.55 10.47
N CYS A 93 10.00 18.92 9.21
CA CYS A 93 11.12 19.25 8.32
C CYS A 93 11.46 20.73 8.46
N ALA A 94 12.61 21.05 9.05
CA ALA A 94 13.11 22.43 9.16
C ALA A 94 14.06 22.77 8.00
N SER A 95 14.82 21.78 7.54
CA SER A 95 15.79 21.85 6.46
C SER A 95 15.48 20.87 5.34
N ILE A 96 16.24 20.98 4.26
CA ILE A 96 16.20 20.04 3.14
C ILE A 96 16.75 18.66 3.51
N ASP A 97 17.68 18.58 4.45
CA ASP A 97 18.22 17.29 4.92
C ASP A 97 17.16 16.54 5.73
N ASP A 98 16.39 17.25 6.56
CA ASP A 98 15.22 16.68 7.23
C ASP A 98 14.15 16.20 6.22
N PHE A 99 14.04 16.88 5.08
CA PHE A 99 13.08 16.54 4.03
C PHE A 99 13.45 15.24 3.29
N PHE A 100 14.74 14.96 3.11
CA PHE A 100 15.23 13.67 2.58
C PHE A 100 15.37 12.57 3.64
N GLY A 101 15.32 12.96 4.92
CA GLY A 101 15.45 12.10 6.08
C GLY A 101 14.35 11.03 6.21
N PRO A 102 14.58 10.01 7.06
CA PRO A 102 13.70 8.85 7.21
C PRO A 102 12.29 9.21 7.65
N ASP A 103 12.15 10.15 8.57
CA ASP A 103 10.85 10.61 9.05
C ASP A 103 9.99 11.24 7.95
N SER A 104 10.60 12.08 7.12
CA SER A 104 9.91 12.68 5.97
C SER A 104 9.50 11.62 4.96
N ARG A 105 10.37 10.65 4.64
CA ARG A 105 10.03 9.53 3.76
C ARG A 105 8.83 8.73 4.28
N ARG A 106 8.77 8.46 5.59
CA ARG A 106 7.61 7.81 6.23
C ARG A 106 6.33 8.64 6.12
N LEU A 107 6.41 9.95 6.34
CA LEU A 107 5.26 10.85 6.19
C LEU A 107 4.79 10.92 4.74
N ILE A 108 5.71 10.94 3.77
CA ILE A 108 5.42 10.87 2.33
C ILE A 108 4.73 9.53 2.01
N ALA A 109 5.29 8.41 2.47
CA ALA A 109 4.69 7.09 2.30
C ALA A 109 3.26 7.05 2.82
N LEU A 110 3.04 7.52 4.05
CA LEU A 110 1.71 7.55 4.66
C LEU A 110 0.73 8.44 3.88
N THR A 111 1.15 9.65 3.53
CA THR A 111 0.30 10.70 2.95
C THR A 111 -0.05 10.42 1.50
N LEU A 112 0.91 9.94 0.71
CA LEU A 112 0.81 9.70 -0.73
C LEU A 112 0.69 8.21 -1.08
N MET A 113 0.43 7.32 -0.11
CA MET A 113 0.42 5.86 -0.32
C MET A 113 -0.36 5.40 -1.56
N GLU A 114 -1.53 5.98 -1.82
CA GLU A 114 -2.35 5.58 -2.97
C GLU A 114 -1.70 5.97 -4.30
N TYR A 115 -1.08 7.16 -4.36
CA TYR A 115 -0.31 7.58 -5.53
C TYR A 115 0.92 6.70 -5.73
N LEU A 116 1.70 6.48 -4.66
CA LEU A 116 2.91 5.66 -4.70
C LEU A 116 2.61 4.23 -5.16
N THR A 117 1.52 3.64 -4.67
CA THR A 117 1.08 2.28 -5.06
C THR A 117 0.71 2.23 -6.54
N ARG A 118 -0.08 3.19 -7.04
CA ARG A 118 -0.47 3.25 -8.46
C ARG A 118 0.73 3.47 -9.38
N GLN A 119 1.72 4.24 -8.94
CA GLN A 119 2.93 4.53 -9.71
C GLN A 119 4.04 3.50 -9.53
N GLN A 120 3.87 2.53 -8.61
CA GLN A 120 4.88 1.53 -8.25
C GLN A 120 6.25 2.17 -7.94
N VAL A 121 6.24 3.24 -7.13
CA VAL A 121 7.43 4.03 -6.78
C VAL A 121 7.56 4.21 -5.28
N THR A 122 8.75 4.02 -4.73
CA THR A 122 9.04 4.28 -3.30
C THR A 122 9.19 5.77 -2.99
N PRO A 123 9.06 6.20 -1.72
CA PRO A 123 9.41 7.56 -1.30
C PRO A 123 10.84 7.97 -1.71
N THR A 124 11.82 7.09 -1.53
CA THR A 124 13.21 7.35 -1.96
C THR A 124 13.30 7.57 -3.46
N GLU A 125 12.72 6.69 -4.29
CA GLU A 125 12.71 6.88 -5.75
C GLU A 125 11.95 8.16 -6.16
N LEU A 126 10.82 8.46 -5.51
CA LEU A 126 10.05 9.69 -5.77
C LEU A 126 10.89 10.94 -5.50
N LEU A 127 11.67 10.95 -4.42
CA LEU A 127 12.46 12.10 -4.02
C LEU A 127 13.72 12.31 -4.87
N HIS A 128 14.29 11.26 -5.45
CA HIS A 128 15.59 11.31 -6.11
C HIS A 128 15.55 11.14 -7.64
N ALA A 129 14.43 10.66 -8.21
CA ALA A 129 14.27 10.50 -9.65
C ALA A 129 13.38 11.58 -10.26
N TRP A 130 13.96 12.42 -11.13
CA TRP A 130 13.25 13.52 -11.79
C TRP A 130 11.98 13.09 -12.54
N SER A 131 11.99 11.92 -13.17
CA SER A 131 10.82 11.38 -13.88
C SER A 131 9.61 11.22 -12.96
N HIS A 132 9.81 10.76 -11.72
CA HIS A 132 8.76 10.59 -10.73
C HIS A 132 8.32 11.92 -10.12
N VAL A 133 9.28 12.79 -9.77
CA VAL A 133 8.99 14.16 -9.30
C VAL A 133 8.12 14.90 -10.30
N ARG A 134 8.53 14.93 -11.58
CA ARG A 134 7.82 15.63 -12.66
C ARG A 134 6.39 15.10 -12.81
N ARG A 135 6.19 13.78 -12.77
CA ARG A 135 4.86 13.17 -12.87
C ARG A 135 3.95 13.56 -11.69
N LEU A 136 4.51 13.72 -10.48
CA LEU A 136 3.75 14.22 -9.34
C LEU A 136 3.40 15.71 -9.50
N GLN A 137 4.31 16.52 -10.05
CA GLN A 137 4.04 17.94 -10.33
C GLN A 137 2.94 18.16 -11.37
N GLU A 138 2.83 17.28 -12.38
CA GLU A 138 1.71 17.27 -13.34
C GLU A 138 0.36 17.07 -12.63
N SER A 139 0.36 16.44 -11.45
CA SER A 139 -0.78 16.32 -10.54
C SER A 139 -0.77 17.41 -9.45
N SER A 140 -0.71 18.69 -9.84
CA SER A 140 -0.52 19.82 -8.91
C SER A 140 -1.53 19.86 -7.74
N ALA A 141 -2.81 19.53 -8.01
CA ALA A 141 -3.84 19.46 -6.97
C ALA A 141 -3.55 18.40 -5.90
N LEU A 142 -3.00 17.24 -6.30
CA LEU A 142 -2.62 16.17 -5.38
C LEU A 142 -1.44 16.60 -4.49
N LEU A 143 -0.41 17.20 -5.10
CA LEU A 143 0.77 17.69 -4.40
C LEU A 143 0.39 18.77 -3.38
N MET A 144 -0.42 19.76 -3.78
CA MET A 144 -0.87 20.82 -2.87
C MET A 144 -1.71 20.26 -1.72
N ALA A 145 -2.58 19.28 -1.98
CA ALA A 145 -3.35 18.62 -0.92
C ALA A 145 -2.47 17.84 0.06
N ALA A 146 -1.40 17.19 -0.42
CA ALA A 146 -0.41 16.52 0.43
C ALA A 146 0.35 17.51 1.32
N ILE A 147 0.89 18.57 0.72
CA ILE A 147 1.59 19.64 1.45
C ILE A 147 0.69 20.26 2.52
N HIS A 148 -0.56 20.56 2.19
CA HIS A 148 -1.49 21.15 3.15
C HIS A 148 -1.82 20.21 4.32
N ARG A 149 -2.00 18.91 4.08
CA ARG A 149 -2.29 17.94 5.15
C ARG A 149 -1.09 17.73 6.07
N VAL A 150 0.11 17.59 5.51
CA VAL A 150 1.35 17.48 6.30
C VAL A 150 1.61 18.78 7.05
N GLY A 151 1.49 19.93 6.39
CA GLY A 151 1.66 21.24 7.01
C GLY A 151 0.68 21.50 8.16
N THR A 152 -0.58 21.07 8.03
CA THR A 152 -1.57 21.15 9.12
C THR A 152 -1.18 20.26 10.31
N ALA A 153 -0.65 19.06 10.05
CA ALA A 153 -0.20 18.15 11.10
C ALA A 153 1.06 18.66 11.81
N GLN A 154 2.05 19.15 11.05
CA GLN A 154 3.26 19.74 11.61
C GLN A 154 2.97 21.02 12.39
N ALA A 155 2.10 21.90 11.89
CA ALA A 155 1.70 23.12 12.60
C ALA A 155 1.04 22.83 13.96
N LYS A 156 0.26 21.74 14.07
CA LYS A 156 -0.26 21.29 15.37
C LYS A 156 0.83 20.79 16.31
N THR A 157 1.89 20.19 15.77
CA THR A 157 3.02 19.66 16.54
C THR A 157 3.93 20.81 17.01
N THR A 158 4.16 21.82 16.17
CA THR A 158 5.04 22.98 16.48
C THR A 158 4.32 24.13 17.20
N GLY A 159 2.98 24.19 17.12
CA GLY A 159 2.20 25.33 17.60
C GLY A 159 2.25 26.55 16.67
N GLU A 160 2.85 26.44 15.48
CA GLU A 160 2.95 27.52 14.48
C GLU A 160 1.65 27.70 13.69
N ALA A 161 1.52 28.82 12.96
CA ALA A 161 0.41 29.01 12.05
C ALA A 161 0.51 28.06 10.84
N THR A 162 -0.56 27.32 10.52
CA THR A 162 -0.61 26.38 9.38
C THR A 162 -0.11 26.98 8.07
N ARG A 163 -0.45 28.25 7.80
CA ARG A 163 -0.01 28.97 6.59
C ARG A 163 1.51 29.11 6.52
N GLU A 164 2.16 29.45 7.62
CA GLU A 164 3.61 29.60 7.69
C GLU A 164 4.31 28.26 7.46
N ARG A 165 3.79 27.20 8.11
CA ARG A 165 4.34 25.85 7.94
C ARG A 165 4.20 25.33 6.51
N VAL A 166 3.03 25.53 5.89
CA VAL A 166 2.79 25.19 4.48
C VAL A 166 3.73 25.95 3.55
N ASN A 167 4.00 27.23 3.81
CA ASN A 167 4.95 28.02 3.02
C ASN A 167 6.39 27.49 3.12
N VAL A 168 6.82 26.99 4.28
CA VAL A 168 8.13 26.34 4.39
C VAL A 168 8.16 25.02 3.62
N LEU A 169 7.12 24.19 3.76
CA LEU A 169 7.05 22.92 3.03
C LEU A 169 7.06 23.13 1.50
N ASN A 170 6.38 24.15 0.99
CA ASN A 170 6.46 24.50 -0.44
C ASN A 170 7.90 24.81 -0.86
N ARG A 171 8.63 25.61 -0.07
CA ARG A 171 10.05 25.92 -0.35
C ARG A 171 10.93 24.67 -0.36
N LEU A 172 10.74 23.76 0.59
CA LEU A 172 11.48 22.49 0.65
C LEU A 172 11.15 21.59 -0.55
N VAL A 173 9.89 21.53 -0.95
CA VAL A 173 9.46 20.79 -2.15
C VAL A 173 10.08 21.39 -3.41
N ASP A 174 10.09 22.71 -3.56
CA ASP A 174 10.71 23.39 -4.71
C ASP A 174 12.22 23.14 -4.76
N GLU A 175 12.90 23.14 -3.61
CA GLU A 175 14.33 22.80 -3.53
C GLU A 175 14.58 21.33 -3.92
N ALA A 176 13.79 20.39 -3.40
CA ALA A 176 13.91 18.97 -3.74
C ALA A 176 13.67 18.71 -5.25
N VAL A 177 12.69 19.41 -5.83
CA VAL A 177 12.41 19.41 -7.27
C VAL A 177 13.62 19.88 -8.06
N SER A 178 14.26 20.99 -7.66
CA SER A 178 15.46 21.47 -8.34
C SER A 178 16.60 20.45 -8.22
N ARG A 179 16.87 19.90 -7.04
CA ARG A 179 17.92 18.89 -6.85
C ARG A 179 17.73 17.67 -7.74
N ALA A 180 16.50 17.16 -7.89
CA ALA A 180 16.21 16.01 -8.76
C ALA A 180 16.44 16.32 -10.24
N ARG A 181 16.00 17.51 -10.68
CA ARG A 181 16.22 17.98 -12.05
C ARG A 181 17.70 18.18 -12.34
N ASP A 182 18.42 18.86 -11.46
CA ASP A 182 19.83 19.21 -11.66
C ASP A 182 20.72 17.95 -11.67
N PHE A 183 20.40 16.98 -10.80
CA PHE A 183 21.06 15.67 -10.80
C PHE A 183 20.91 14.91 -12.12
N THR A 184 19.79 15.07 -12.85
CA THR A 184 19.60 14.41 -14.15
C THR A 184 20.67 14.84 -15.17
N LEU A 185 21.13 16.09 -15.08
CA LEU A 185 22.20 16.62 -15.93
C LEU A 185 23.58 16.16 -15.44
N GLU A 186 23.81 16.25 -14.14
CA GLU A 186 25.06 15.85 -13.49
C GLU A 186 25.37 14.36 -13.65
N ARG A 187 24.35 13.51 -13.54
CA ARG A 187 24.46 12.05 -13.62
C ARG A 187 25.21 11.57 -14.87
N LYS A 188 25.11 12.30 -15.99
CA LYS A 188 25.83 11.97 -17.24
C LYS A 188 27.35 12.01 -17.09
N ARG A 189 27.87 12.67 -16.06
CA ARG A 189 29.30 12.83 -15.77
C ARG A 189 29.78 11.93 -14.62
N LEU A 190 28.87 11.20 -13.98
CA LEU A 190 29.16 10.33 -12.84
C LEU A 190 29.15 8.85 -13.28
N PRO A 191 29.94 7.99 -12.62
CA PRO A 191 29.88 6.55 -12.86
C PRO A 191 28.49 6.02 -12.48
N ALA A 192 27.90 5.18 -13.35
CA ALA A 192 26.63 4.54 -13.06
C ALA A 192 26.78 3.42 -12.02
N PHE A 193 25.78 3.27 -11.15
CA PHE A 193 25.67 2.10 -10.29
C PHE A 193 25.02 0.93 -11.06
N HIS A 194 25.56 -0.27 -10.89
CA HIS A 194 25.16 -1.46 -11.64
C HIS A 194 24.68 -2.61 -10.74
N GLY A 195 24.25 -2.31 -9.51
CA GLY A 195 23.60 -3.29 -8.64
C GLY A 195 24.53 -4.30 -7.97
N HIS A 196 25.82 -4.00 -7.84
CA HIS A 196 26.78 -4.84 -7.14
C HIS A 196 27.84 -3.97 -6.47
N ASP A 197 28.42 -4.47 -5.39
CA ASP A 197 29.53 -3.84 -4.66
C ASP A 197 29.25 -2.36 -4.33
N LEU A 198 28.18 -2.15 -3.56
CA LEU A 198 27.73 -0.82 -3.14
C LEU A 198 28.83 -0.07 -2.38
N ASP A 199 29.61 -0.77 -1.56
CA ASP A 199 30.70 -0.19 -0.78
C ASP A 199 31.80 0.37 -1.68
N ALA A 200 32.29 -0.42 -2.65
CA ALA A 200 33.29 0.09 -3.59
C ALA A 200 32.72 1.21 -4.46
N PHE A 201 31.44 1.16 -4.82
CA PHE A 201 30.79 2.24 -5.56
C PHE A 201 30.72 3.52 -4.73
N ALA A 202 30.33 3.44 -3.46
CA ALA A 202 30.28 4.55 -2.51
C ALA A 202 31.67 5.21 -2.37
N VAL A 203 32.73 4.41 -2.19
CA VAL A 203 34.11 4.92 -2.13
C VAL A 203 34.51 5.68 -3.39
N ARG A 204 34.22 5.13 -4.58
CA ARG A 204 34.51 5.81 -5.86
C ARG A 204 33.74 7.12 -5.98
N LEU A 205 32.46 7.10 -5.64
CA LEU A 205 31.58 8.27 -5.75
C LEU A 205 32.04 9.41 -4.83
N ARG A 206 32.51 9.09 -3.62
CA ARG A 206 32.99 10.05 -2.63
C ARG A 206 34.16 10.90 -3.14
N GLY A 207 34.98 10.36 -4.03
CA GLY A 207 36.06 11.11 -4.69
C GLY A 207 35.61 12.04 -5.82
N LEU A 208 34.33 12.02 -6.20
CA LEU A 208 33.79 12.74 -7.37
C LEU A 208 32.74 13.79 -7.03
N VAL A 209 32.19 13.76 -5.81
CA VAL A 209 31.07 14.62 -5.40
C VAL A 209 31.41 15.36 -4.12
N ASP A 210 30.78 16.51 -3.94
CA ASP A 210 30.87 17.27 -2.69
C ASP A 210 30.37 16.41 -1.51
N PRO A 211 31.10 16.34 -0.37
CA PRO A 211 30.68 15.58 0.79
C PRO A 211 29.26 15.90 1.29
N ALA A 212 28.83 17.17 1.23
CA ALA A 212 27.49 17.57 1.64
C ALA A 212 26.38 17.08 0.69
N ARG A 213 26.76 16.62 -0.52
CA ARG A 213 25.84 16.09 -1.52
C ARG A 213 25.94 14.57 -1.68
N PHE A 214 26.91 13.94 -1.03
CA PHE A 214 27.25 12.54 -1.22
C PHE A 214 26.03 11.62 -1.01
N ASP A 215 25.34 11.73 0.13
CA ASP A 215 24.18 10.91 0.47
C ASP A 215 23.06 11.02 -0.57
N TYR A 216 22.75 12.25 -0.98
CA TYR A 216 21.75 12.52 -1.99
C TYR A 216 22.13 11.88 -3.32
N VAL A 217 23.38 12.05 -3.77
CA VAL A 217 23.85 11.52 -5.05
C VAL A 217 23.89 9.99 -5.03
N LEU A 218 24.34 9.38 -3.92
CA LEU A 218 24.36 7.92 -3.77
C LEU A 218 22.94 7.34 -3.85
N ARG A 219 21.99 7.89 -3.08
CA ARG A 219 20.56 7.48 -3.13
C ARG A 219 19.96 7.70 -4.51
N ALA A 220 20.32 8.78 -5.19
CA ALA A 220 19.84 9.05 -6.54
C ALA A 220 20.42 8.09 -7.59
N GLN A 221 21.67 7.67 -7.47
CA GLN A 221 22.28 6.63 -8.32
C GLN A 221 21.66 5.25 -8.08
N VAL A 222 21.34 4.90 -6.83
CA VAL A 222 20.65 3.64 -6.53
C VAL A 222 19.19 3.69 -7.02
N SER A 223 18.46 4.78 -6.81
CA SER A 223 17.09 4.97 -7.34
C SER A 223 17.05 4.87 -8.87
N ALA A 224 18.06 5.44 -9.52
CA ALA A 224 18.27 5.35 -10.95
C ALA A 224 18.47 3.92 -11.47
N TRP A 225 19.13 3.05 -10.70
CA TRP A 225 19.30 1.63 -11.01
C TRP A 225 18.03 0.83 -10.73
N LEU A 226 17.31 1.14 -9.64
CA LEU A 226 16.02 0.51 -9.31
C LEU A 226 14.93 0.78 -10.36
N ALA A 227 15.04 1.87 -11.12
CA ALA A 227 14.13 2.18 -12.21
C ALA A 227 14.06 1.08 -13.30
N ASP A 228 15.11 0.26 -13.44
CA ASP A 228 15.13 -0.88 -14.39
C ASP A 228 14.32 -2.08 -13.88
N GLN A 229 13.95 -2.10 -12.59
CA GLN A 229 13.17 -3.18 -11.98
C GLN A 229 11.67 -2.96 -12.17
N ARG A 230 10.96 -4.02 -12.59
CA ARG A 230 9.55 -3.91 -13.00
C ARG A 230 8.54 -3.91 -11.87
N SER A 231 8.88 -4.47 -10.70
CA SER A 231 7.95 -4.62 -9.57
C SER A 231 8.60 -4.22 -8.25
N LEU A 232 7.79 -3.78 -7.27
CA LEU A 232 8.28 -3.47 -5.93
C LEU A 232 8.86 -4.72 -5.23
N ALA A 233 8.24 -5.88 -5.43
CA ALA A 233 8.77 -7.16 -4.93
C ALA A 233 10.15 -7.51 -5.52
N GLY A 234 10.36 -7.25 -6.83
CA GLY A 234 11.65 -7.44 -7.48
C GLY A 234 12.71 -6.44 -7.00
N ARG A 235 12.33 -5.19 -6.73
CA ARG A 235 13.20 -4.19 -6.09
C ARG A 235 13.66 -4.67 -4.71
N LEU A 236 12.76 -5.26 -3.92
CA LEU A 236 13.12 -5.79 -2.61
C LEU A 236 14.16 -6.91 -2.71
N GLU A 237 14.00 -7.85 -3.65
CA GLU A 237 14.99 -8.93 -3.84
C GLU A 237 16.38 -8.36 -4.12
N VAL A 238 16.51 -7.47 -5.10
CA VAL A 238 17.82 -6.92 -5.48
C VAL A 238 18.43 -6.03 -4.40
N VAL A 239 17.62 -5.33 -3.60
CA VAL A 239 18.10 -4.52 -2.48
C VAL A 239 18.58 -5.43 -1.33
N LEU A 240 17.90 -6.54 -1.06
CA LEU A 240 18.35 -7.53 -0.08
C LEU A 240 19.63 -8.25 -0.52
N ASP A 241 19.81 -8.49 -1.82
CA ASP A 241 21.06 -9.03 -2.35
C ASP A 241 22.24 -8.06 -2.11
N LEU A 242 22.01 -6.74 -2.24
CA LEU A 242 23.02 -5.75 -1.88
C LEU A 242 23.40 -5.83 -0.40
N ALA A 243 22.41 -5.99 0.49
CA ALA A 243 22.62 -6.15 1.92
C ALA A 243 23.54 -7.34 2.26
N GLY A 244 23.43 -8.43 1.50
CA GLY A 244 24.28 -9.61 1.69
C GLY A 244 25.76 -9.41 1.35
N SER A 245 26.08 -8.33 0.63
CA SER A 245 27.46 -8.01 0.19
C SER A 245 28.03 -6.73 0.79
N ALA A 246 27.21 -5.91 1.45
CA ALA A 246 27.62 -4.66 2.07
C ALA A 246 28.17 -4.90 3.49
N ALA A 247 29.32 -4.30 3.78
CA ALA A 247 29.94 -4.28 5.09
C ALA A 247 30.03 -2.86 5.67
N ASP A 248 30.02 -1.83 4.81
CA ASP A 248 30.08 -0.45 5.25
C ASP A 248 28.77 0.01 5.92
N PRO A 249 28.82 0.63 7.12
CA PRO A 249 27.62 1.09 7.83
C PRO A 249 26.77 2.10 7.05
N GLU A 250 27.36 2.94 6.19
CA GLU A 250 26.64 3.95 5.40
C GLU A 250 25.84 3.28 4.27
N SER A 251 26.45 2.28 3.61
CA SER A 251 25.77 1.40 2.66
C SER A 251 24.60 0.67 3.30
N LEU A 252 24.80 0.09 4.49
CA LEU A 252 23.74 -0.60 5.24
C LEU A 252 22.61 0.36 5.65
N HIS A 253 22.92 1.58 6.04
CA HIS A 253 21.92 2.61 6.35
C HIS A 253 21.09 3.03 5.12
N LEU A 254 21.74 3.16 3.95
CA LEU A 254 21.04 3.40 2.69
C LEU A 254 20.09 2.22 2.37
N ILE A 255 20.60 0.99 2.48
CA ILE A 255 19.85 -0.23 2.21
C ILE A 255 18.65 -0.35 3.15
N ASP A 256 18.83 -0.09 4.45
CA ASP A 256 17.73 -0.09 5.42
C ASP A 256 16.62 0.87 5.02
N GLY A 257 16.96 2.12 4.66
CA GLY A 257 15.96 3.07 4.20
C GLY A 257 15.20 2.61 2.95
N LEU A 258 15.85 1.91 2.02
CA LEU A 258 15.18 1.34 0.83
C LEU A 258 14.28 0.16 1.18
N VAL A 259 14.74 -0.74 2.05
CA VAL A 259 13.94 -1.88 2.54
C VAL A 259 12.72 -1.38 3.32
N ALA A 260 12.91 -0.40 4.19
CA ALA A 260 11.83 0.25 4.95
C ALA A 260 10.78 0.87 4.03
N ASP A 261 11.21 1.61 3.00
CA ASP A 261 10.33 2.19 1.99
C ASP A 261 9.53 1.13 1.24
N LEU A 262 10.16 0.03 0.82
CA LEU A 262 9.50 -1.08 0.11
C LEU A 262 8.51 -1.83 1.00
N LEU A 263 8.82 -2.04 2.28
CA LEU A 263 7.95 -2.73 3.24
C LEU A 263 6.79 -1.84 3.75
N SER A 264 6.81 -0.54 3.40
CA SER A 264 5.66 0.33 3.61
C SER A 264 4.45 -0.08 2.74
N PHE A 265 4.68 -0.79 1.63
CA PHE A 265 3.65 -1.26 0.72
C PHE A 265 3.00 -2.55 1.22
N GLY A 266 1.67 -2.55 1.31
CA GLY A 266 0.92 -3.73 1.76
C GLY A 266 1.09 -4.94 0.84
N GLU A 267 1.20 -4.72 -0.47
CA GLU A 267 1.37 -5.79 -1.46
C GLU A 267 2.74 -6.49 -1.36
N VAL A 268 3.80 -5.74 -1.08
CA VAL A 268 5.15 -6.31 -0.88
C VAL A 268 5.17 -7.17 0.39
N VAL A 269 4.55 -6.69 1.46
CA VAL A 269 4.42 -7.47 2.69
C VAL A 269 3.56 -8.72 2.47
N GLN A 270 2.46 -8.62 1.72
CA GLN A 270 1.63 -9.79 1.39
C GLN A 270 2.37 -10.81 0.52
N ASP A 271 3.17 -10.34 -0.45
CA ASP A 271 4.03 -11.18 -1.29
C ASP A 271 5.04 -11.98 -0.45
N LEU A 272 5.67 -11.34 0.55
CA LEU A 272 6.63 -11.98 1.44
C LEU A 272 6.03 -13.07 2.34
N PHE A 273 4.89 -12.77 2.97
CA PHE A 273 4.27 -13.70 3.93
C PHE A 273 3.41 -14.76 3.23
N GLY A 274 3.02 -14.50 1.98
CA GLY A 274 2.13 -15.34 1.20
C GLY A 274 0.70 -15.38 1.76
N ALA A 275 -0.06 -16.40 1.34
CA ALA A 275 -1.41 -16.61 1.82
C ALA A 275 -1.39 -17.15 3.26
N LEU A 276 -1.94 -16.38 4.19
CA LEU A 276 -2.11 -16.77 5.60
C LEU A 276 -3.58 -17.01 5.94
N PRO A 277 -3.90 -17.90 6.90
CA PRO A 277 -5.29 -18.24 7.23
C PRO A 277 -6.09 -17.05 7.74
N SER A 278 -5.46 -16.16 8.51
CA SER A 278 -6.14 -15.02 9.13
C SER A 278 -5.17 -13.87 9.42
N LEU A 279 -5.73 -12.69 9.76
CA LEU A 279 -4.93 -11.55 10.22
C LEU A 279 -4.20 -11.87 11.52
N GLY A 280 -4.80 -12.68 12.40
CA GLY A 280 -4.13 -13.15 13.62
C GLY A 280 -2.82 -13.90 13.32
N HIS A 281 -2.82 -14.81 12.35
CA HIS A 281 -1.61 -15.52 11.92
C HIS A 281 -0.57 -14.58 11.32
N PHE A 282 -0.99 -13.62 10.50
CA PHE A 282 -0.10 -12.59 9.97
C PHE A 282 0.58 -11.77 11.07
N LEU A 283 -0.17 -11.35 12.09
CA LEU A 283 0.38 -10.56 13.19
C LEU A 283 1.31 -11.37 14.08
N ALA A 284 1.03 -12.67 14.26
CA ALA A 284 1.92 -13.58 14.95
C ALA A 284 3.25 -13.77 14.19
N ASP A 285 3.20 -14.06 12.89
CA ASP A 285 4.40 -14.23 12.06
C ASP A 285 5.22 -12.92 11.98
N LEU A 286 4.54 -11.76 11.90
CA LEU A 286 5.21 -10.45 11.91
C LEU A 286 5.86 -10.14 13.27
N ALA A 287 5.23 -10.51 14.39
CA ALA A 287 5.81 -10.38 15.72
C ALA A 287 7.04 -11.27 15.89
N ASP A 288 6.96 -12.52 15.40
CA ASP A 288 8.08 -13.46 15.40
C ASP A 288 9.26 -12.92 14.56
N LEU A 289 9.01 -12.36 13.38
CA LEU A 289 10.03 -11.69 12.57
C LEU A 289 10.72 -10.54 13.34
N LEU A 290 9.93 -9.65 13.95
CA LEU A 290 10.44 -8.49 14.69
C LEU A 290 11.20 -8.88 15.97
N ASN A 291 10.83 -10.00 16.60
CA ASN A 291 11.55 -10.56 17.74
C ASN A 291 12.73 -11.44 17.34
N ALA A 292 13.09 -11.51 16.05
CA ALA A 292 14.14 -12.40 15.52
C ALA A 292 13.92 -13.89 15.83
N ARG A 293 12.67 -14.27 16.10
CA ARG A 293 12.20 -15.64 16.30
C ARG A 293 11.28 -16.12 15.17
N PRO A 294 11.54 -15.84 13.86
CA PRO A 294 10.66 -16.34 12.83
C PRO A 294 10.60 -17.85 12.93
N ASP A 295 9.37 -18.36 13.04
CA ASP A 295 9.08 -19.79 13.06
C ASP A 295 9.80 -20.45 11.88
N GLY A 296 10.31 -21.67 12.07
CA GLY A 296 10.95 -22.43 11.00
C GLY A 296 10.05 -22.53 9.77
N ALA A 297 8.74 -22.65 9.97
CA ALA A 297 7.75 -22.67 8.90
C ALA A 297 7.59 -21.33 8.15
N ALA A 298 7.91 -20.19 8.77
CA ALA A 298 7.90 -18.88 8.12
C ALA A 298 9.20 -18.66 7.33
N ARG A 299 10.36 -19.05 7.88
CA ARG A 299 11.67 -18.96 7.20
C ARG A 299 11.74 -19.82 5.94
N THR A 300 11.04 -20.96 5.90
CA THR A 300 11.04 -21.88 4.75
C THR A 300 10.15 -21.45 3.60
N ARG A 301 9.24 -20.48 3.79
CA ARG A 301 8.28 -20.07 2.74
C ARG A 301 8.90 -19.10 1.73
N ASP A 302 9.71 -18.16 2.21
CA ASP A 302 10.34 -17.15 1.38
C ASP A 302 11.77 -16.86 1.87
N PRO A 303 12.81 -17.09 1.05
CA PRO A 303 14.19 -16.79 1.41
C PRO A 303 14.42 -15.34 1.85
N ARG A 304 13.64 -14.38 1.32
CA ARG A 304 13.72 -12.96 1.68
C ARG A 304 13.39 -12.73 3.15
N LEU A 305 12.40 -13.45 3.70
CA LEU A 305 12.07 -13.37 5.13
C LEU A 305 13.24 -13.81 6.00
N GLY A 306 13.96 -14.87 5.58
CA GLY A 306 15.18 -15.32 6.27
C GLY A 306 16.28 -14.25 6.28
N ARG A 307 16.50 -13.57 5.14
CA ARG A 307 17.49 -12.48 5.03
C ARG A 307 17.09 -11.28 5.89
N ILE A 308 15.84 -10.83 5.81
CA ILE A 308 15.31 -9.71 6.62
C ILE A 308 15.44 -10.04 8.11
N ALA A 309 15.10 -11.26 8.52
CA ALA A 309 15.22 -11.70 9.91
C ALA A 309 16.66 -11.63 10.42
N ALA A 310 17.62 -12.12 9.64
CA ALA A 310 19.03 -12.09 10.00
C ALA A 310 19.56 -10.64 10.13
N LEU A 311 19.17 -9.76 9.22
CA LEU A 311 19.55 -8.35 9.26
C LEU A 311 18.89 -7.59 10.43
N LEU A 312 17.63 -7.90 10.75
CA LEU A 312 16.94 -7.34 11.93
C LEU A 312 17.60 -7.79 13.24
N ASP A 313 18.01 -9.06 13.32
CA ASP A 313 18.71 -9.65 14.47
C ASP A 313 20.10 -9.04 14.66
N ALA A 314 20.82 -8.83 13.56
CA ALA A 314 22.11 -8.13 13.54
C ALA A 314 22.00 -6.62 13.87
N GLY A 315 20.79 -6.06 13.96
CA GLY A 315 20.56 -4.65 14.27
C GLY A 315 20.89 -3.69 13.13
N THR A 316 21.02 -4.18 11.89
CA THR A 316 21.40 -3.37 10.73
C THR A 316 20.22 -2.74 10.00
N LEU A 317 18.98 -3.05 10.42
CA LEU A 317 17.74 -2.53 9.82
C LEU A 317 16.82 -1.79 10.82
N PRO A 318 17.29 -0.73 11.51
CA PRO A 318 16.47 0.03 12.44
C PRO A 318 15.23 0.70 11.82
N GLU A 319 15.35 1.33 10.64
CA GLU A 319 14.21 1.97 9.96
C GLU A 319 13.16 0.93 9.52
N THR A 320 13.62 -0.20 8.99
CA THR A 320 12.73 -1.30 8.61
C THR A 320 11.97 -1.84 9.83
N ARG A 321 12.67 -2.01 10.96
CA ARG A 321 12.06 -2.42 12.23
C ARG A 321 10.94 -1.46 12.63
N GLU A 322 11.16 -0.16 12.52
CA GLU A 322 10.14 0.85 12.82
C GLU A 322 8.92 0.75 11.89
N VAL A 323 9.13 0.60 10.58
CA VAL A 323 8.03 0.46 9.60
C VAL A 323 7.19 -0.79 9.87
N LEU A 324 7.84 -1.93 10.13
CA LEU A 324 7.15 -3.19 10.42
C LEU A 324 6.42 -3.15 11.76
N LEU A 325 7.02 -2.54 12.79
CA LEU A 325 6.38 -2.34 14.09
C LEU A 325 5.16 -1.41 13.98
N ALA A 326 5.28 -0.29 13.27
CA ALA A 326 4.16 0.61 13.04
C ALA A 326 3.00 -0.08 12.30
N ARG A 327 3.32 -0.95 11.33
CA ARG A 327 2.33 -1.80 10.66
C ARG A 327 1.65 -2.76 11.63
N LEU A 328 2.42 -3.48 12.44
CA LEU A 328 1.90 -4.40 13.45
C LEU A 328 0.91 -3.69 14.38
N LEU A 329 1.31 -2.55 14.96
CA LEU A 329 0.50 -1.79 15.90
C LEU A 329 -0.77 -1.25 15.24
N LYS A 330 -0.67 -0.74 14.01
CA LYS A 330 -1.82 -0.26 13.24
C LYS A 330 -2.84 -1.35 12.99
N GLU A 331 -2.39 -2.54 12.60
CA GLU A 331 -3.26 -3.67 12.32
C GLU A 331 -3.86 -4.29 13.58
N MET A 332 -3.10 -4.33 14.67
CA MET A 332 -3.59 -4.69 15.99
C MET A 332 -4.71 -3.75 16.45
N ALA A 333 -4.53 -2.45 16.28
CA ALA A 333 -5.50 -1.43 16.68
C ALA A 333 -6.75 -1.38 15.78
N ALA A 334 -6.69 -1.93 14.56
CA ALA A 334 -7.79 -1.89 13.60
C ALA A 334 -9.05 -2.58 14.13
N ASP A 335 -10.22 -2.08 13.73
CA ASP A 335 -11.52 -2.58 14.23
C ASP A 335 -11.98 -3.89 13.56
N ARG A 336 -11.27 -4.35 12.54
CA ARG A 336 -11.61 -5.60 11.84
C ARG A 336 -11.24 -6.84 12.69
N PRO A 337 -12.05 -7.91 12.66
CA PRO A 337 -11.72 -9.18 13.31
C PRO A 337 -10.35 -9.72 12.87
N LEU A 338 -9.68 -10.45 13.78
CA LEU A 338 -8.45 -11.19 13.47
C LEU A 338 -8.69 -12.31 12.46
N ASP A 339 -9.91 -12.84 12.42
CA ASP A 339 -10.39 -13.70 11.36
C ASP A 339 -11.79 -13.27 10.91
N LYS A 340 -11.93 -12.94 9.63
CA LYS A 340 -13.21 -12.54 9.05
C LYS A 340 -14.16 -13.72 8.86
N LEU A 341 -13.62 -14.92 8.64
CA LEU A 341 -14.39 -16.14 8.41
C LEU A 341 -14.81 -16.78 9.74
N ASN A 342 -14.02 -16.59 10.80
CA ASN A 342 -14.28 -17.13 12.13
C ASN A 342 -14.06 -16.07 13.24
N ALA A 343 -14.89 -15.03 13.25
CA ALA A 343 -14.81 -13.96 14.26
C ALA A 343 -15.06 -14.44 15.71
N ALA A 344 -15.62 -15.64 15.90
CA ALA A 344 -15.83 -16.22 17.22
C ALA A 344 -14.52 -16.59 17.92
N ASP A 345 -13.47 -16.93 17.16
CA ASP A 345 -12.14 -17.31 17.65
C ASP A 345 -11.19 -16.10 17.88
N GLU A 346 -11.75 -14.89 17.94
CA GLU A 346 -10.99 -13.68 18.28
C GLU A 346 -10.13 -13.85 19.56
N PRO A 347 -10.62 -14.46 20.67
CA PRO A 347 -9.81 -14.63 21.88
C PRO A 347 -8.62 -15.57 21.68
N GLY A 348 -8.81 -16.67 20.95
CA GLY A 348 -7.75 -17.64 20.69
C GLY A 348 -6.65 -17.05 19.83
N LEU A 349 -7.04 -16.36 18.74
CA LEU A 349 -6.12 -15.65 17.87
C LEU A 349 -5.41 -14.50 18.59
N LEU A 350 -6.11 -13.74 19.44
CA LEU A 350 -5.51 -12.66 20.21
C LEU A 350 -4.48 -13.21 21.20
N ALA A 351 -4.81 -14.27 21.94
CA ALA A 351 -3.88 -14.92 22.86
C ALA A 351 -2.62 -15.43 22.14
N MET A 352 -2.77 -16.01 20.94
CA MET A 352 -1.65 -16.41 20.10
C MET A 352 -0.75 -15.21 19.75
N VAL A 353 -1.34 -14.10 19.27
CA VAL A 353 -0.58 -12.90 18.90
C VAL A 353 0.13 -12.31 20.11
N VAL A 354 -0.57 -12.17 21.25
CA VAL A 354 0.02 -11.65 22.51
C VAL A 354 1.23 -12.49 22.93
N ARG A 355 1.14 -13.82 22.85
CA ARG A 355 2.28 -14.71 23.15
C ARG A 355 3.47 -14.44 22.24
N ARG A 356 3.26 -14.17 20.94
CA ARG A 356 4.36 -13.86 20.01
C ARG A 356 4.95 -12.46 20.22
N LEU A 357 4.16 -11.51 20.73
CA LEU A 357 4.63 -10.17 21.09
C LEU A 357 5.52 -10.15 22.33
N GLN A 358 5.32 -11.09 23.26
CA GLN A 358 6.14 -11.21 24.47
C GLN A 358 7.58 -11.58 24.14
N ARG A 359 8.51 -10.81 24.67
CA ARG A 359 9.95 -11.06 24.59
C ARG A 359 10.42 -11.90 25.76
N ASP A 360 11.61 -12.47 25.64
CA ASP A 360 12.19 -13.37 26.65
C ASP A 360 12.49 -12.65 27.97
N ASP A 361 12.66 -11.32 27.92
CA ASP A 361 12.82 -10.44 29.09
C ASP A 361 11.49 -10.07 29.78
N GLY A 362 10.37 -10.61 29.31
CA GLY A 362 9.03 -10.33 29.82
C GLY A 362 8.38 -9.04 29.30
N THR A 363 9.09 -8.26 28.48
CA THR A 363 8.52 -7.05 27.85
C THR A 363 7.65 -7.38 26.64
N ILE A 364 6.76 -6.46 26.26
CA ILE A 364 5.91 -6.60 25.08
C ILE A 364 6.49 -5.75 23.95
N LEU A 365 6.66 -6.36 22.77
CA LEU A 365 7.03 -5.65 21.55
C LEU A 365 6.02 -4.51 21.26
N GLY A 366 6.52 -3.27 21.18
CA GLY A 366 5.69 -2.08 20.98
C GLY A 366 5.19 -1.42 22.27
N GLY A 367 5.50 -1.98 23.44
CA GLY A 367 5.25 -1.39 24.77
C GLY A 367 3.78 -0.98 24.99
N GLU A 368 3.59 0.18 25.61
CA GLU A 368 2.27 0.74 25.96
C GLU A 368 1.31 0.80 24.75
N ALA A 369 1.83 1.10 23.55
CA ALA A 369 0.99 1.17 22.35
C ALA A 369 0.41 -0.20 21.99
N ALA A 370 1.18 -1.28 22.16
CA ALA A 370 0.72 -2.64 21.95
C ALA A 370 -0.30 -3.04 23.03
N GLU A 371 0.00 -2.77 24.30
CA GLU A 371 -0.90 -3.05 25.42
C GLU A 371 -2.26 -2.37 25.25
N LYS A 372 -2.26 -1.09 24.88
CA LYS A 372 -3.48 -0.33 24.58
C LYS A 372 -4.27 -0.92 23.41
N ALA A 373 -3.58 -1.36 22.35
CA ALA A 373 -4.23 -1.99 21.21
C ALA A 373 -4.85 -3.34 21.57
N ILE A 374 -4.18 -4.14 22.41
CA ILE A 374 -4.69 -5.41 22.94
C ILE A 374 -5.94 -5.15 23.79
N ALA A 375 -5.86 -4.26 24.79
CA ALA A 375 -6.98 -3.93 25.67
C ALA A 375 -8.20 -3.42 24.88
N ALA A 376 -7.98 -2.53 23.91
CA ALA A 376 -9.05 -2.04 23.04
C ALA A 376 -9.74 -3.17 22.25
N ARG A 377 -8.98 -4.16 21.78
CA ARG A 377 -9.53 -5.31 21.04
C ARG A 377 -10.31 -6.26 21.95
N GLU A 378 -9.83 -6.53 23.16
CA GLU A 378 -10.57 -7.31 24.16
C GLU A 378 -11.92 -6.67 24.52
N VAL A 379 -11.92 -5.36 24.75
CA VAL A 379 -13.15 -4.60 25.01
C VAL A 379 -14.11 -4.70 23.84
N ARG A 380 -13.66 -4.45 22.60
CA ARG A 380 -14.52 -4.55 21.42
C ARG A 380 -15.14 -5.94 21.28
N TYR A 381 -14.38 -6.99 21.53
CA TYR A 381 -14.89 -8.36 21.50
C TYR A 381 -15.97 -8.58 22.56
N ARG A 382 -15.70 -8.20 23.82
CA ARG A 382 -16.68 -8.30 24.93
C ARG A 382 -17.95 -7.48 24.66
N GLN A 383 -17.81 -6.27 24.11
CA GLN A 383 -18.94 -5.45 23.69
C GLN A 383 -19.76 -6.15 22.59
N GLY A 384 -19.11 -6.82 21.64
CA GLY A 384 -19.78 -7.64 20.62
C GLY A 384 -20.61 -8.75 21.23
N LEU A 385 -20.06 -9.51 22.19
CA LEU A 385 -20.77 -10.56 22.91
C LEU A 385 -21.96 -10.02 23.71
N LEU A 386 -21.78 -8.92 24.44
CA LEU A 386 -22.85 -8.30 25.22
C LEU A 386 -23.99 -7.79 24.33
N ARG A 387 -23.68 -7.17 23.18
CA ARG A 387 -24.69 -6.77 22.20
C ARG A 387 -25.44 -7.97 21.63
N ALA A 388 -24.74 -9.06 21.33
CA ALA A 388 -25.37 -10.30 20.86
C ALA A 388 -26.30 -10.93 21.92
N ALA A 389 -26.00 -10.72 23.20
CA ALA A 389 -26.84 -11.13 24.34
C ALA A 389 -27.96 -10.12 24.69
N GLY A 390 -28.14 -9.03 23.92
CA GLY A 390 -29.14 -7.99 24.18
C GLY A 390 -28.78 -6.98 25.28
N LEU A 391 -27.55 -7.04 25.83
CA LEU A 391 -27.06 -6.20 26.93
C LEU A 391 -26.40 -4.91 26.42
N HIS A 392 -27.12 -4.14 25.60
CA HIS A 392 -26.59 -2.95 24.93
C HIS A 392 -26.05 -1.89 25.89
N GLY A 393 -26.77 -1.59 26.98
CA GLY A 393 -26.34 -0.58 27.96
C GLY A 393 -25.07 -0.97 28.72
N ILE A 394 -24.81 -2.27 28.93
CA ILE A 394 -23.56 -2.73 29.55
C ILE A 394 -22.42 -2.65 28.53
N ALA A 395 -22.69 -3.02 27.27
CA ALA A 395 -21.71 -2.95 26.19
C ALA A 395 -21.19 -1.51 25.97
N GLU A 396 -22.08 -0.51 25.99
CA GLU A 396 -21.70 0.90 25.77
C GLU A 396 -20.83 1.49 26.89
N ASN A 397 -20.95 0.95 28.11
CA ASN A 397 -20.21 1.43 29.27
C ASN A 397 -18.88 0.69 29.51
N LEU A 398 -18.57 -0.35 28.73
CA LEU A 398 -17.33 -1.10 28.85
C LEU A 398 -16.14 -0.26 28.34
N LYS A 399 -15.17 0.00 29.22
CA LYS A 399 -13.94 0.74 28.91
C LYS A 399 -12.71 -0.20 28.95
N PRO A 400 -11.65 0.10 28.17
CA PRO A 400 -10.37 -0.63 28.23
C PRO A 400 -9.65 -0.45 29.55
#